data_AF-A0A373ITV3-F1
#
_entry.id   AF-A0A373ITV3-F1
#
_cell.length_a   1.000
_cell.length_b   1.000
_cell.length_c   1.000
_cell.angle_alpha   90.00
_cell.angle_beta   90.00
_cell.angle_gamma   90.00
#
_symmetry.space_group_name_H-M   'P 1'
#
loop_
_entity.id
_entity.type
_entity.pdbx_description
1 polymer ?
#
loop_
_entity_poly.entity_id
_entity_poly.type
_entity_poly.pdbx_seq_one_letter_code
_entity_poly.pdbx_strand_id
1 'polypeptide(L)'
;MTNKEKYKQAFSGLHPLEPISLEVEQMVKMQKKHKFQVAAAILTAFILVGGTGTVYAANVGGIQRTIQLWIHGDQTDSTLDIKEDGSYSLNYSDENGNTVEQGGGGVAFDADGTERPLTEDEIMEQINMPEVEYEEDGSVWVYYENQKIEITDKFDNDKICYVKIKGKEKTLYLTVKYQNGYCISEDKYPSPASFN
;
A
#
# COMPACT_ATOMS: atom_id res chain seq x y z
N MET A 1 20.30 -45.96 34.51
CA MET A 1 19.19 -45.09 34.10
C MET A 1 19.77 -43.75 33.71
N THR A 2 19.69 -43.42 32.43
CA THR A 2 20.45 -42.32 31.81
C THR A 2 19.57 -41.05 31.78
N ASN A 3 20.14 -39.84 31.84
CA ASN A 3 19.37 -38.57 31.88
C ASN A 3 18.25 -38.49 30.82
N LYS A 4 18.46 -39.11 29.67
CA LYS A 4 17.50 -39.23 28.56
C LYS A 4 16.15 -39.87 28.95
N GLU A 5 16.15 -40.77 29.93
CA GLU A 5 14.94 -41.48 30.39
C GLU A 5 14.10 -40.60 31.33
N LYS A 6 14.75 -39.75 32.15
CA LYS A 6 14.06 -38.78 33.02
C LYS A 6 13.38 -37.66 32.23
N TYR A 7 13.98 -37.21 31.12
CA TYR A 7 13.38 -36.20 30.25
C TYR A 7 12.12 -36.70 29.52
N LYS A 8 12.08 -37.97 29.08
CA LYS A 8 10.89 -38.52 28.43
C LYS A 8 9.70 -38.64 29.40
N GLN A 9 9.96 -38.98 30.66
CA GLN A 9 8.91 -39.17 31.66
C GLN A 9 8.24 -37.85 32.10
N ALA A 10 8.94 -36.72 32.04
CA ALA A 10 8.38 -35.41 32.38
C ALA A 10 7.43 -34.84 31.31
N PHE A 11 7.52 -35.30 30.06
CA PHE A 11 6.75 -34.76 28.93
C PHE A 11 5.62 -35.68 28.43
N SER A 12 5.52 -36.92 28.94
CA SER A 12 4.43 -37.84 28.57
C SER A 12 3.06 -37.47 29.16
N GLY A 13 2.98 -36.46 30.03
CA GLY A 13 1.75 -36.00 30.66
C GLY A 13 1.06 -34.80 30.00
N LEU A 14 1.65 -34.23 28.93
CA LEU A 14 1.02 -33.11 28.22
C LEU A 14 0.21 -33.65 27.05
N HIS A 15 -1.11 -33.66 27.22
CA HIS A 15 -2.06 -33.80 26.12
C HIS A 15 -1.76 -32.68 25.10
N PRO A 16 -1.64 -32.96 23.79
CA PRO A 16 -1.57 -31.90 22.80
C PRO A 16 -2.90 -31.15 22.87
N LEU A 17 -2.87 -29.95 23.43
CA LEU A 17 -3.90 -28.96 23.14
C LEU A 17 -3.87 -28.74 21.63
N GLU A 18 -5.06 -28.74 21.05
CA GLU A 18 -5.32 -28.54 19.62
C GLU A 18 -4.38 -27.48 19.03
N PRO A 19 -3.89 -27.66 17.79
CA PRO A 19 -3.08 -26.65 17.15
C PRO A 19 -3.90 -25.36 17.08
N ILE A 20 -3.48 -24.33 17.81
CA ILE A 20 -4.02 -22.98 17.71
C ILE A 20 -3.65 -22.49 16.31
N SER A 21 -4.52 -22.79 15.34
CA SER A 21 -4.49 -22.32 13.97
C SER A 21 -4.99 -20.88 13.91
N LEU A 22 -4.30 -19.99 14.62
CA LEU A 22 -4.63 -18.56 14.70
C LEU A 22 -3.51 -17.67 14.14
N GLU A 23 -2.42 -18.28 13.65
CA GLU A 23 -1.26 -17.58 13.08
C GLU A 23 -1.24 -17.57 11.54
N VAL A 24 -2.29 -18.04 10.86
CA VAL A 24 -2.38 -17.98 9.39
C VAL A 24 -3.24 -16.81 8.91
N GLU A 25 -4.35 -16.49 9.58
CA GLU A 25 -5.21 -15.35 9.20
C GLU A 25 -4.56 -13.97 9.43
N GLN A 26 -3.47 -13.89 10.21
CA GLN A 26 -2.79 -12.62 10.49
C GLN A 26 -1.54 -12.37 9.62
N MET A 27 -1.19 -13.28 8.70
CA MET A 27 0.03 -13.15 7.88
C MET A 27 -0.14 -12.41 6.53
N VAL A 28 -1.32 -11.88 6.20
CA VAL A 28 -1.52 -11.06 4.98
C VAL A 28 -1.64 -9.55 5.27
N LYS A 29 -1.09 -9.08 6.39
CA LYS A 29 -0.95 -7.62 6.61
C LYS A 29 0.35 -7.13 5.99
N MET A 30 0.24 -6.81 4.69
CA MET A 30 1.21 -6.12 3.82
C MET A 30 2.43 -5.52 4.55
N GLN A 31 3.57 -6.18 4.39
CA GLN A 31 4.87 -5.57 4.64
C GLN A 31 5.20 -4.62 3.49
N LYS A 32 4.84 -3.33 3.57
CA LYS A 32 5.52 -2.33 2.73
C LYS A 32 6.87 -1.97 3.35
N LYS A 33 7.87 -2.83 3.14
CA LYS A 33 9.22 -2.33 2.84
C LYS A 33 9.13 -1.75 1.44
N HIS A 34 9.79 -0.62 1.18
CA HIS A 34 10.35 -0.41 -0.16
C HIS A 34 11.49 -1.42 -0.38
N LYS A 35 11.12 -2.69 -0.44
CA LYS A 35 11.80 -3.80 -1.12
C LYS A 35 10.70 -4.55 -1.87
N PHE A 36 10.07 -3.83 -2.80
CA PHE A 36 9.62 -4.44 -4.03
C PHE A 36 10.85 -5.20 -4.56
N GLN A 37 10.91 -6.54 -4.47
CA GLN A 37 11.67 -7.29 -5.47
C GLN A 37 10.84 -7.26 -6.75
N VAL A 38 10.74 -6.06 -7.31
CA VAL A 38 10.14 -5.81 -8.60
C VAL A 38 11.22 -5.14 -9.40
N ALA A 39 11.69 -5.86 -10.39
CA ALA A 39 12.46 -5.28 -11.47
C ALA A 39 11.50 -4.44 -12.33
N ALA A 40 11.09 -3.27 -11.82
CA ALA A 40 10.39 -2.26 -12.60
C ALA A 40 11.42 -1.31 -13.19
N ALA A 41 11.60 -1.36 -14.50
CA ALA A 41 12.30 -0.30 -15.21
C ALA A 41 11.43 0.97 -15.14
N ILE A 42 11.86 1.95 -14.35
CA ILE A 42 11.23 3.27 -14.26
C ILE A 42 11.44 3.96 -15.62
N LEU A 43 10.37 4.09 -16.41
CA LEU A 43 10.31 5.03 -17.52
C LEU A 43 9.48 6.23 -17.05
N THR A 44 10.16 7.23 -16.49
CA THR A 44 9.58 8.56 -16.28
C THR A 44 9.40 9.21 -17.65
N ALA A 45 8.18 9.18 -18.17
CA ALA A 45 7.81 9.92 -19.37
C ALA A 45 6.68 10.89 -19.02
N PHE A 46 7.05 12.13 -18.69
CA PHE A 46 6.12 13.26 -18.72
C PHE A 46 5.78 13.56 -20.19
N ILE A 47 4.50 13.48 -20.55
CA ILE A 47 4.00 14.00 -21.82
C ILE A 47 2.74 14.84 -21.55
N LEU A 48 2.90 16.16 -21.66
CA LEU A 48 1.79 17.11 -21.79
C LEU A 48 1.29 17.10 -23.23
N VAL A 49 0.10 16.53 -23.47
CA VAL A 49 -0.68 16.79 -24.70
C VAL A 49 -2.18 16.79 -24.37
N GLY A 50 -2.85 17.88 -24.75
CA GLY A 50 -4.30 18.04 -24.59
C GLY A 50 -5.13 17.30 -25.65
N GLY A 51 -6.40 17.09 -25.34
CA GLY A 51 -7.38 16.57 -26.28
C GLY A 51 -8.70 16.18 -25.61
N THR A 52 -9.76 16.87 -26.01
CA THR A 52 -11.16 16.65 -25.65
C THR A 52 -11.72 15.35 -26.23
N GLY A 53 -12.57 14.66 -25.47
CA GLY A 53 -13.59 13.74 -25.99
C GLY A 53 -13.58 12.37 -25.33
N THR A 54 -14.38 12.18 -24.27
CA THR A 54 -14.67 10.85 -23.74
C THR A 54 -15.67 10.17 -24.66
N VAL A 55 -15.17 9.37 -25.59
CA VAL A 55 -15.99 8.41 -26.35
C VAL A 55 -15.71 7.04 -25.76
N TYR A 56 -16.76 6.42 -25.25
CA TYR A 56 -16.76 5.07 -24.70
C TYR A 56 -16.30 4.05 -25.75
N ALA A 57 -15.26 3.28 -25.44
CA ALA A 57 -14.96 2.04 -26.15
C ALA A 57 -14.37 1.03 -25.15
N ALA A 58 -15.16 0.03 -24.76
CA ALA A 58 -14.60 -1.22 -24.27
C ALA A 58 -13.97 -1.92 -25.47
N ASN A 59 -12.63 -1.95 -25.56
CA ASN A 59 -11.91 -2.68 -26.58
C ASN A 59 -10.86 -3.60 -25.93
N VAL A 60 -11.11 -4.90 -26.09
CA VAL A 60 -10.22 -6.07 -26.06
C VAL A 60 -8.76 -5.81 -25.64
N GLY A 61 -8.46 -6.04 -24.35
CA GLY A 61 -7.08 -6.12 -23.82
C GLY A 61 -6.83 -5.45 -22.47
N GLY A 62 -7.82 -4.72 -21.92
CA GLY A 62 -7.75 -4.07 -20.61
C GLY A 62 -9.09 -3.43 -20.24
N ILE A 63 -9.32 -3.16 -18.95
CA ILE A 63 -10.52 -2.48 -18.47
C ILE A 63 -10.17 -1.04 -18.15
N GLN A 64 -10.61 -0.12 -19.00
CA GLN A 64 -10.57 1.32 -18.73
C GLN A 64 -11.88 1.76 -18.08
N ARG A 65 -11.80 2.44 -16.94
CA ARG A 65 -12.96 2.93 -16.17
C ARG A 65 -12.73 4.30 -15.57
N THR A 66 -13.80 5.08 -15.45
CA THR A 66 -13.80 6.32 -14.65
C THR A 66 -14.12 5.97 -13.20
N ILE A 67 -13.25 6.37 -12.29
CA ILE A 67 -13.38 6.21 -10.84
C ILE A 67 -13.26 7.58 -10.17
N GLN A 68 -13.74 7.69 -8.92
CA GLN A 68 -13.56 8.88 -8.11
C GLN A 68 -12.61 8.57 -6.96
N LEU A 69 -11.49 9.28 -6.91
CA LEU A 69 -10.44 9.12 -5.90
C LEU A 69 -10.33 10.35 -5.03
N TRP A 70 -9.74 10.21 -3.85
CA TRP A 70 -9.32 11.35 -3.05
C TRP A 70 -7.88 11.72 -3.39
N ILE A 71 -7.69 12.89 -3.98
CA ILE A 71 -6.37 13.43 -4.33
C ILE A 71 -6.22 14.75 -3.60
N HIS A 72 -5.17 14.86 -2.80
CA HIS A 72 -4.89 16.05 -1.97
C HIS A 72 -6.02 16.51 -1.03
N GLY A 73 -6.96 15.61 -0.72
CA GLY A 73 -8.12 15.90 0.14
C GLY A 73 -9.42 16.20 -0.62
N ASP A 74 -9.38 16.27 -1.95
CA ASP A 74 -10.53 16.53 -2.81
C ASP A 74 -10.93 15.30 -3.63
N GLN A 75 -12.21 15.19 -3.98
CA GLN A 75 -12.68 14.11 -4.86
C GLN A 75 -12.40 14.44 -6.32
N THR A 76 -11.57 13.61 -6.95
CA THR A 76 -11.11 13.81 -8.31
C THR A 76 -11.54 12.64 -9.19
N ASP A 77 -12.26 12.97 -10.26
CA ASP A 77 -12.59 12.00 -11.30
C ASP A 77 -11.31 11.62 -12.04
N SER A 78 -11.06 10.31 -12.11
CA SER A 78 -9.83 9.74 -12.63
C SER A 78 -10.14 8.60 -13.59
N THR A 79 -9.29 8.43 -14.60
CA THR A 79 -9.35 7.33 -15.55
C THR A 79 -8.35 6.26 -15.15
N LEU A 80 -8.84 5.08 -14.78
CA LEU A 80 -8.02 3.92 -14.45
C LEU A 80 -8.06 2.92 -15.61
N ASP A 81 -6.91 2.52 -16.12
CA ASP A 81 -6.72 1.43 -17.07
C ASP A 81 -5.98 0.28 -16.37
N ILE A 82 -6.60 -0.90 -16.31
CA ILE A 82 -6.01 -2.11 -15.73
C ILE A 82 -5.70 -3.10 -16.85
N LYS A 83 -4.48 -3.62 -16.86
CA LYS A 83 -3.98 -4.61 -17.82
C LYS A 83 -4.08 -6.03 -17.26
N GLU A 84 -4.10 -7.02 -18.16
CA GLU A 84 -4.20 -8.44 -17.79
C GLU A 84 -3.03 -8.95 -16.93
N ASP A 85 -1.87 -8.28 -16.97
CA ASP A 85 -0.69 -8.61 -16.15
C ASP A 85 -0.77 -8.05 -14.72
N GLY A 86 -1.88 -7.39 -14.35
CA GLY A 86 -2.08 -6.80 -13.03
C GLY A 86 -1.41 -5.44 -12.86
N SER A 87 -0.83 -4.87 -13.93
CA SER A 87 -0.41 -3.47 -13.96
C SER A 87 -1.57 -2.53 -14.24
N TYR A 88 -1.44 -1.27 -13.81
CA TYR A 88 -2.44 -0.24 -14.08
C TYR A 88 -1.81 1.12 -14.39
N SER A 89 -2.54 1.96 -15.11
CA SER A 89 -2.30 3.40 -15.21
C SER A 89 -3.52 4.19 -14.75
N LEU A 90 -3.26 5.28 -14.04
CA LEU A 90 -4.24 6.19 -13.46
C LEU A 90 -3.95 7.59 -14.00
N ASN A 91 -4.97 8.21 -14.59
CA ASN A 91 -4.87 9.54 -15.16
C ASN A 91 -5.90 10.47 -14.51
N TYR A 92 -5.48 11.66 -14.09
CA TYR A 92 -6.37 12.69 -13.54
C TYR A 92 -5.87 14.08 -13.88
N SER A 93 -6.72 15.09 -13.73
CA SER A 93 -6.32 16.50 -13.87
C SER A 93 -5.96 17.09 -12.52
N ASP A 94 -4.80 17.73 -12.41
CA ASP A 94 -4.38 18.44 -11.21
C ASP A 94 -5.13 19.79 -11.06
N GLU A 95 -4.85 20.49 -9.96
CA GLU A 95 -5.41 21.82 -9.65
C GLU A 95 -5.08 22.90 -10.71
N ASN A 96 -4.03 22.68 -11.51
CA ASN A 96 -3.60 23.58 -12.58
C ASN A 96 -4.18 23.17 -13.94
N GLY A 97 -4.98 22.09 -14.00
CA GLY A 97 -5.57 21.54 -15.21
C GLY A 97 -4.60 20.72 -16.06
N ASN A 98 -3.43 20.36 -15.55
CA ASN A 98 -2.50 19.46 -16.22
C ASN A 98 -2.90 18.01 -15.98
N THR A 99 -2.72 17.16 -17.00
CA THR A 99 -2.89 15.71 -16.83
C THR A 99 -1.71 15.14 -16.06
N VAL A 100 -2.02 14.45 -14.97
CA VAL A 100 -1.08 13.63 -14.21
C VAL A 100 -1.34 12.17 -14.54
N GLU A 101 -0.27 11.45 -14.88
CA GLU A 101 -0.28 10.00 -15.08
C GLU A 101 0.50 9.34 -13.95
N GLN A 102 -0.13 8.40 -13.26
CA GLN A 102 0.47 7.52 -12.26
C GLN A 102 0.29 6.07 -12.69
N GLY A 103 1.21 5.19 -12.28
CA GLY A 103 1.13 3.78 -12.63
C GLY A 103 1.59 2.89 -11.49
N GLY A 104 1.16 1.64 -11.54
CA GLY A 104 1.54 0.65 -10.54
C GLY A 104 1.07 -0.75 -10.91
N GLY A 105 0.90 -1.57 -9.89
CA GLY A 105 0.43 -2.94 -9.99
C GLY A 105 1.54 -3.97 -9.78
N GLY A 106 1.34 -5.18 -10.29
CA GLY A 106 2.28 -6.29 -10.15
C GLY A 106 1.59 -7.63 -9.91
N VAL A 107 2.23 -8.47 -9.11
CA VAL A 107 1.76 -9.82 -8.77
C VAL A 107 1.55 -9.99 -7.26
N ALA A 108 0.61 -10.86 -6.90
CA ALA A 108 0.47 -11.41 -5.56
C ALA A 108 0.93 -12.88 -5.55
N PHE A 109 1.30 -13.36 -4.35
CA PHE A 109 1.61 -14.76 -4.11
C PHE A 109 0.42 -15.42 -3.41
N ASP A 110 -0.08 -16.50 -3.98
CA ASP A 110 -1.09 -17.34 -3.35
C ASP A 110 -0.49 -18.20 -2.23
N ALA A 111 -1.34 -18.87 -1.46
CA ALA A 111 -0.92 -19.67 -0.30
C ALA A 111 0.00 -20.86 -0.66
N ASP A 112 -0.05 -21.32 -1.91
CA ASP A 112 0.83 -22.34 -2.47
C ASP A 112 2.17 -21.78 -3.00
N GLY A 113 2.36 -20.45 -2.91
CA GLY A 113 3.54 -19.74 -3.41
C GLY A 113 3.49 -19.43 -4.91
N THR A 114 2.38 -19.69 -5.59
CA THR A 114 2.22 -19.36 -7.01
C THR A 114 2.04 -17.87 -7.19
N GLU A 115 2.68 -17.29 -8.20
CA GLU A 115 2.49 -15.90 -8.60
C GLU A 115 1.24 -15.76 -9.47
N ARG A 116 0.42 -14.75 -9.17
CA ARG A 116 -0.70 -14.32 -10.02
C ARG A 116 -0.72 -12.80 -10.15
N PRO A 117 -1.26 -12.25 -11.25
CA PRO A 117 -1.56 -10.82 -11.33
C PRO A 117 -2.37 -10.33 -10.12
N LEU A 118 -2.14 -9.07 -9.73
CA LEU A 118 -3.02 -8.41 -8.78
C LEU A 118 -4.46 -8.37 -9.31
N THR A 119 -5.43 -8.61 -8.43
CA THR A 119 -6.84 -8.43 -8.76
C THR A 119 -7.20 -6.94 -8.78
N GLU A 120 -8.34 -6.61 -9.38
CA GLU A 120 -8.83 -5.24 -9.37
C GLU A 120 -9.03 -4.70 -7.95
N ASP A 121 -9.53 -5.53 -7.03
CA ASP A 121 -9.76 -5.14 -5.63
C ASP A 121 -8.43 -4.83 -4.92
N GLU A 122 -7.40 -5.64 -5.14
CA GLU A 122 -6.05 -5.40 -4.61
C GLU A 122 -5.43 -4.12 -5.18
N ILE A 123 -5.66 -3.84 -6.47
CA ILE A 123 -5.25 -2.57 -7.11
C ILE A 123 -6.01 -1.39 -6.50
N MET A 124 -7.32 -1.51 -6.29
CA MET A 124 -8.11 -0.45 -5.65
C MET A 124 -7.67 -0.21 -4.21
N GLU A 125 -7.33 -1.25 -3.45
CA GLU A 125 -6.75 -1.10 -2.12
C GLU A 125 -5.41 -0.36 -2.16
N GLN A 126 -4.56 -0.66 -3.15
CA GLN A 126 -3.30 0.04 -3.34
C GLN A 126 -3.49 1.53 -3.65
N ILE A 127 -4.38 1.87 -4.58
CA ILE A 127 -4.64 3.25 -5.00
C ILE A 127 -5.26 4.07 -3.87
N ASN A 128 -6.07 3.45 -3.02
CA ASN A 128 -6.69 4.13 -1.87
C ASN A 128 -5.80 4.19 -0.61
N MET A 129 -4.51 3.83 -0.72
CA MET A 129 -3.58 3.99 0.40
C MET A 129 -3.28 5.47 0.68
N PRO A 130 -2.95 5.83 1.93
CA PRO A 130 -2.51 7.18 2.24
C PRO A 130 -1.22 7.52 1.49
N GLU A 131 -1.03 8.79 1.15
CA GLU A 131 0.17 9.31 0.48
C GLU A 131 0.95 10.23 1.44
N VAL A 132 2.28 10.24 1.31
CA VAL A 132 3.17 11.13 2.07
C VAL A 132 3.99 11.95 1.08
N GLU A 133 3.74 13.26 1.05
CA GLU A 133 4.41 14.18 0.15
C GLU A 133 5.40 15.08 0.90
N TYR A 134 6.49 15.39 0.22
CA TYR A 134 7.56 16.27 0.70
C TYR A 134 7.64 17.44 -0.25
N GLU A 135 7.27 18.62 0.23
CA GLU A 135 7.19 19.83 -0.59
C GLU A 135 8.54 20.54 -0.68
N GLU A 136 8.70 21.39 -1.68
CA GLU A 136 9.94 22.17 -1.90
C GLU A 136 10.23 23.16 -0.76
N ASP A 137 9.19 23.64 -0.07
CA ASP A 137 9.32 24.51 1.10
C ASP A 137 9.76 23.76 2.38
N GLY A 138 9.92 22.44 2.29
CA GLY A 138 10.30 21.55 3.38
C GLY A 138 9.14 21.05 4.21
N SER A 139 7.90 21.45 3.90
CA SER A 139 6.71 20.90 4.57
C SER A 139 6.48 19.45 4.16
N VAL A 140 5.93 18.67 5.09
CA VAL A 140 5.62 17.25 4.87
C VAL A 140 4.16 17.01 5.21
N TRP A 141 3.44 16.41 4.26
CA TRP A 141 2.00 16.21 4.34
C TRP A 141 1.65 14.74 4.21
N VAL A 142 0.61 14.33 4.95
CA VAL A 142 -0.04 13.05 4.76
C VAL A 142 -1.44 13.28 4.25
N TYR A 143 -1.77 12.62 3.14
CA TYR A 143 -3.08 12.66 2.51
C TYR A 143 -3.78 11.31 2.65
N TYR A 144 -5.03 11.33 3.09
CA TYR A 144 -5.84 10.11 3.15
C TYR A 144 -7.33 10.47 3.14
N GLU A 145 -8.04 9.97 2.14
CA GLU A 145 -9.42 10.38 1.89
C GLU A 145 -9.55 11.92 1.86
N ASN A 146 -10.50 12.51 2.58
CA ASN A 146 -10.71 13.95 2.65
C ASN A 146 -9.77 14.67 3.64
N GLN A 147 -8.69 14.02 4.10
CA GLN A 147 -7.81 14.54 5.13
C GLN A 147 -6.46 14.94 4.54
N LYS A 148 -6.00 16.12 4.93
CA LYS A 148 -4.65 16.67 4.70
C LYS A 148 -4.03 16.98 6.06
N ILE A 149 -2.94 16.29 6.42
CA ILE A 149 -2.32 16.36 7.75
C ILE A 149 -0.87 16.79 7.62
N GLU A 150 -0.52 17.95 8.16
CA GLU A 150 0.87 18.39 8.24
C GLU A 150 1.63 17.60 9.32
N ILE A 151 2.82 17.12 8.98
CA ILE A 151 3.70 16.33 9.88
C ILE A 151 5.14 16.87 9.96
N THR A 152 5.42 18.03 9.36
CA THR A 152 6.75 18.66 9.29
C THR A 152 7.48 18.67 10.64
N ASP A 153 6.82 19.14 11.69
CA ASP A 153 7.41 19.27 13.04
C ASP A 153 7.18 18.05 13.94
N LYS A 154 6.67 16.94 13.38
CA LYS A 154 6.29 15.73 14.14
C LYS A 154 7.34 14.62 14.06
N PHE A 155 8.46 14.85 13.39
CA PHE A 155 9.55 13.89 13.32
C PHE A 155 10.41 13.96 14.59
N ASP A 156 10.77 12.79 15.13
CA ASP A 156 11.68 12.66 16.25
C ASP A 156 13.16 12.80 15.84
N ASN A 157 14.06 12.62 16.81
CA ASN A 157 15.51 12.69 16.59
C ASN A 157 16.01 11.61 15.61
N ASP A 158 15.31 10.50 15.48
CA ASP A 158 15.62 9.39 14.57
C ASP A 158 14.92 9.55 13.20
N LYS A 159 14.31 10.72 12.95
CA LYS A 159 13.58 11.05 11.72
C LYS A 159 12.36 10.16 11.48
N ILE A 160 11.71 9.73 12.56
CA ILE A 160 10.48 8.94 12.53
C ILE A 160 9.30 9.80 12.97
N CYS A 161 8.18 9.70 12.26
CA CYS A 161 6.90 10.28 12.64
C CYS A 161 5.83 9.18 12.72
N TYR A 162 4.98 9.24 13.75
CA TYR A 162 3.84 8.34 13.91
C TYR A 162 2.54 9.11 13.69
N VAL A 163 1.72 8.66 12.74
CA VAL A 163 0.48 9.34 12.35
C VAL A 163 -0.69 8.37 12.48
N LYS A 164 -1.69 8.73 13.29
CA LYS A 164 -2.96 8.00 13.33
C LYS A 164 -3.99 8.74 12.50
N ILE A 165 -4.60 8.07 11.55
CA ILE A 165 -5.59 8.65 10.64
C ILE A 165 -6.85 7.80 10.69
N LYS A 166 -8.00 8.44 10.88
CA LYS A 166 -9.29 7.76 10.89
C LYS A 166 -9.97 8.02 9.55
N GLY A 167 -10.06 7.01 8.71
CA GLY A 167 -10.87 7.05 7.49
C GLY A 167 -12.33 6.74 7.76
N LYS A 168 -13.11 6.66 6.67
CA LYS A 168 -14.53 6.30 6.70
C LYS A 168 -14.75 4.88 7.21
N GLU A 169 -13.97 3.93 6.71
CA GLU A 169 -14.13 2.51 7.01
C GLU A 169 -13.16 2.01 8.07
N LYS A 170 -11.91 2.50 8.02
CA LYS A 170 -10.82 2.00 8.86
C LYS A 170 -9.97 3.09 9.47
N THR A 171 -9.29 2.73 10.54
CA THR A 171 -8.26 3.58 11.16
C THR A 171 -6.89 3.04 10.76
N LEU A 172 -6.03 3.92 10.25
CA LEU A 172 -4.67 3.60 9.85
C LEU A 172 -3.68 4.18 10.86
N TYR A 173 -2.68 3.37 11.20
CA TYR A 173 -1.49 3.74 11.96
C TYR A 173 -0.31 3.74 11.00
N LEU A 174 0.20 4.93 10.72
CA LEU A 174 1.34 5.14 9.84
C LEU A 174 2.59 5.37 10.68
N THR A 175 3.67 4.74 10.29
CA THR A 175 5.02 5.10 10.69
C THR A 175 5.68 5.66 9.45
N VAL A 176 6.17 6.89 9.49
CA VAL A 176 6.81 7.60 8.38
C VAL A 176 8.28 7.80 8.72
N LYS A 177 9.17 7.42 7.83
CA LYS A 177 10.61 7.71 7.95
C LYS A 177 10.95 8.78 6.93
N TYR A 178 11.44 9.93 7.40
CA TYR A 178 11.69 11.09 6.56
C TYR A 178 12.53 10.71 5.33
N GLN A 179 12.00 10.99 4.13
CA GLN A 179 12.61 10.67 2.83
C GLN A 179 12.96 9.19 2.59
N ASN A 180 12.42 8.27 3.39
CA ASN A 180 12.68 6.83 3.29
C ASN A 180 11.39 6.00 3.35
N GLY A 181 10.28 6.59 2.89
CA GLY A 181 8.96 5.97 2.78
C GLY A 181 8.16 5.92 4.09
N TYR A 182 7.07 5.15 4.07
CA TYR A 182 6.22 4.91 5.23
C TYR A 182 5.69 3.46 5.25
N CYS A 183 5.25 3.00 6.41
CA CYS A 183 4.56 1.73 6.61
C CYS A 183 3.21 1.99 7.29
N ILE A 184 2.21 1.15 7.02
CA ILE A 184 0.87 1.28 7.59
C ILE A 184 0.41 -0.01 8.25
N SER A 185 -0.52 0.10 9.20
CA SER A 185 -1.26 -1.02 9.77
C SER A 185 -2.59 -0.53 10.32
N GLU A 186 -3.59 -1.40 10.37
CA GLU A 186 -4.91 -1.12 10.93
C GLU A 186 -4.97 -1.34 12.45
N ASP A 187 -3.98 -2.05 13.02
CA ASP A 187 -4.02 -2.45 14.44
C ASP A 187 -3.16 -1.55 15.34
N LYS A 188 -1.94 -1.21 14.89
CA LYS A 188 -0.93 -0.47 15.66
C LYS A 188 0.12 0.15 14.77
N TYR A 189 0.94 1.07 15.30
CA TYR A 189 2.08 1.61 14.56
C TYR A 189 3.08 0.50 14.15
N PRO A 190 3.39 0.35 12.85
CA PRO A 190 4.46 -0.51 12.41
C PRO A 190 5.81 -0.09 13.01
N SER A 191 6.66 -1.07 13.32
CA SER A 191 7.99 -0.78 13.86
C SER A 191 8.86 -0.06 12.82
N PRO A 192 9.63 0.99 13.17
CA PRO A 192 10.61 1.59 12.25
C PRO A 192 11.69 0.61 11.73
N ALA A 193 11.88 -0.52 12.41
CA ALA A 193 12.77 -1.58 11.91
C ALA A 193 12.19 -2.28 10.66
N SER A 194 10.88 -2.19 10.42
CA SER A 194 10.23 -2.79 9.25
C SER A 194 10.66 -2.14 7.94
N PHE A 195 11.36 -1.01 7.95
CA PHE A 195 11.84 -0.34 6.74
C PHE A 195 13.11 -0.97 6.15
N ASN A 196 13.87 -1.74 6.92
CA ASN A 196 15.24 -2.19 6.57
C ASN A 196 15.29 -3.69 6.26
#